data_AF-A0A934ID50-F1
#
_entry.id   AF-A0A934ID50-F1
#
_cell.length_a   1.000
_cell.length_b   1.000
_cell.length_c   1.000
_cell.angle_alpha   90.00
_cell.angle_beta   90.00
_cell.angle_gamma   90.00
#
_symmetry.space_group_name_H-M   'P 1'
#
loop_
_entity.id
_entity.type
_entity.pdbx_description
1 polymer ?
#
loop_
_entity_poly.entity_id
_entity_poly.type
_entity_poly.pdbx_seq_one_letter_code
_entity_poly.pdbx_strand_id
1 'polypeptide(L)'
;MRLMLKTLWQLARICLIAASVTLTGWTALAAPEPWERRALDLPQGRLGWEDRQSLRESRLLRLAMRAAPELVVDLMAYTAPEVPRDLLAQALHDAAEGRSLQPIAPMEDPETPTPPVRRAGGAKFVRVE
;
A
#
# COMPACT_ATOMS: atom_id res chain seq x y z
N MET A 1 -3.73 -10.77 -44.47
CA MET A 1 -2.84 -10.40 -43.34
C MET A 1 -3.29 -9.16 -42.56
N ARG A 2 -3.54 -8.00 -43.18
CA ARG A 2 -3.94 -6.76 -42.46
C ARG A 2 -5.22 -6.88 -41.62
N LEU A 3 -6.22 -7.66 -42.07
CA LEU A 3 -7.49 -7.85 -41.36
C LEU A 3 -7.32 -8.70 -40.09
N MET A 4 -6.55 -9.79 -40.17
CA MET A 4 -6.19 -10.63 -39.01
C MET A 4 -5.40 -9.85 -37.96
N LEU A 5 -4.46 -9.00 -38.37
CA LEU A 5 -3.68 -8.19 -37.43
C LEU A 5 -4.57 -7.15 -36.72
N LYS A 6 -5.51 -6.54 -37.45
CA LYS A 6 -6.50 -5.61 -36.87
C LYS A 6 -7.42 -6.31 -35.88
N THR A 7 -7.93 -7.50 -36.20
CA THR A 7 -8.81 -8.24 -35.27
C THR A 7 -8.07 -8.70 -34.03
N LEU A 8 -6.83 -9.21 -34.17
CA LEU A 8 -5.99 -9.57 -33.02
C LEU A 8 -5.72 -8.36 -32.11
N TRP A 9 -5.45 -7.19 -32.68
CA TRP A 9 -5.23 -5.96 -31.91
C TRP A 9 -6.49 -5.51 -31.17
N GLN A 10 -7.66 -5.59 -31.80
CA GLN A 10 -8.93 -5.25 -31.16
C GLN A 10 -9.27 -6.24 -30.04
N LEU A 11 -9.03 -7.53 -30.25
CA LEU A 11 -9.19 -8.56 -29.22
C LEU A 11 -8.27 -8.30 -28.02
N ALA A 12 -6.98 -8.00 -28.27
CA ALA A 12 -6.04 -7.65 -27.21
C ALA A 12 -6.50 -6.42 -26.41
N ARG A 13 -7.01 -5.38 -27.08
CA ARG A 13 -7.60 -4.20 -26.42
C ARG A 13 -8.81 -4.54 -25.57
N ILE A 14 -9.75 -5.34 -26.10
CA ILE A 14 -10.95 -5.75 -25.36
C ILE A 14 -10.55 -6.57 -24.14
N CYS A 15 -9.61 -7.52 -24.29
CA CYS A 15 -9.09 -8.31 -23.17
C CYS A 15 -8.43 -7.42 -22.11
N LEU A 16 -7.63 -6.43 -22.52
CA LEU A 16 -6.99 -5.49 -21.60
C LEU A 16 -8.03 -4.66 -20.83
N ILE A 17 -9.04 -4.13 -21.52
CA ILE A 17 -10.12 -3.35 -20.90
C ILE A 17 -10.91 -4.22 -19.94
N ALA A 18 -11.33 -5.41 -20.38
CA ALA A 18 -12.07 -6.35 -19.55
C ALA A 18 -11.28 -6.74 -18.29
N ALA A 19 -10.00 -7.12 -18.44
CA ALA A 19 -9.14 -7.44 -17.31
C ALA A 19 -9.02 -6.26 -16.34
N SER A 20 -8.84 -5.04 -16.85
CA SER A 20 -8.73 -3.83 -16.03
C SER A 20 -10.00 -3.55 -15.23
N VAL A 21 -11.18 -3.67 -15.87
CA VAL A 21 -12.48 -3.49 -15.21
C VAL A 21 -12.72 -4.59 -14.19
N THR A 22 -12.44 -5.84 -14.51
CA THR A 22 -12.62 -6.98 -13.61
C THR A 22 -11.71 -6.88 -12.39
N LEU A 23 -10.43 -6.53 -12.57
CA LEU A 23 -9.48 -6.34 -11.47
C LEU A 23 -9.88 -5.17 -10.56
N THR A 24 -10.28 -4.04 -11.15
CA THR A 24 -10.72 -2.86 -10.38
C THR A 24 -12.03 -3.14 -9.63
N GLY A 25 -12.98 -3.82 -10.27
CA GLY A 25 -14.23 -4.24 -9.64
C GLY A 25 -14.01 -5.24 -8.50
N TRP A 26 -13.12 -6.21 -8.71
CA TRP A 26 -12.79 -7.21 -7.69
C TRP A 26 -12.12 -6.56 -6.47
N THR A 27 -11.14 -5.68 -6.68
CA THR A 27 -10.46 -4.99 -5.56
C THR A 27 -11.40 -4.10 -4.75
N ALA A 28 -12.45 -3.54 -5.37
CA ALA A 28 -13.44 -2.69 -4.71
C ALA A 28 -14.55 -3.47 -3.96
N LEU A 29 -14.91 -4.67 -4.43
CA LEU A 29 -16.06 -5.42 -3.91
C LEU A 29 -15.67 -6.63 -3.04
N ALA A 30 -14.46 -7.18 -3.21
CA ALA A 30 -14.03 -8.34 -2.46
C ALA A 30 -13.92 -8.01 -0.96
N ALA A 31 -14.44 -8.91 -0.12
CA ALA A 31 -14.37 -8.77 1.33
C ALA A 31 -12.90 -8.67 1.79
N PRO A 32 -12.61 -7.88 2.84
CA PRO A 32 -11.26 -7.73 3.37
C PRO A 32 -10.77 -9.02 4.04
N GLU A 33 -9.57 -9.46 3.69
CA GLU A 33 -8.92 -10.62 4.30
C GLU A 33 -8.41 -10.30 5.73
N PRO A 34 -8.25 -11.30 6.63
CA PRO A 34 -7.88 -11.05 8.02
C PRO A 34 -6.51 -10.38 8.23
N TRP A 35 -5.60 -10.52 7.27
CA TRP A 35 -4.31 -9.81 7.32
C TRP A 35 -4.42 -8.40 6.74
N GLU A 36 -5.31 -8.14 5.77
CA GLU A 36 -5.58 -6.78 5.24
C GLU A 36 -6.14 -5.89 6.34
N ARG A 37 -7.07 -6.45 7.13
CA ARG A 37 -7.64 -5.73 8.28
C ARG A 37 -6.58 -5.36 9.31
N ARG A 38 -5.57 -6.20 9.51
CA ARG A 38 -4.48 -5.91 10.45
C ARG A 38 -3.48 -4.89 9.88
N ALA A 39 -3.17 -4.99 8.59
CA ALA A 39 -2.23 -4.09 7.93
C ALA A 39 -2.76 -2.65 7.81
N LEU A 40 -4.07 -2.50 7.58
CA LEU A 40 -4.74 -1.22 7.40
C LEU A 40 -5.53 -0.76 8.65
N ASP A 41 -5.39 -1.46 9.78
CA ASP A 41 -6.13 -1.23 11.03
C ASP A 41 -7.65 -1.02 10.83
N LEU A 42 -8.25 -1.85 9.97
CA LEU A 42 -9.64 -1.69 9.54
C LEU A 42 -10.62 -2.10 10.66
N PRO A 43 -11.75 -1.40 10.80
CA PRO A 43 -12.77 -1.76 11.77
C PRO A 43 -13.34 -3.16 11.49
N GLN A 44 -13.70 -3.89 12.55
CA GLN A 44 -14.25 -5.24 12.42
C GLN A 44 -15.64 -5.27 11.76
N GLY A 45 -16.36 -4.13 11.79
CA GLY A 45 -17.71 -3.97 11.28
C GLY A 45 -17.80 -3.56 9.79
N ARG A 46 -18.79 -2.71 9.47
CA ARG A 46 -18.94 -2.18 8.11
C ARG A 46 -17.83 -1.17 7.82
N LEU A 47 -17.12 -1.40 6.73
CA LEU A 47 -16.13 -0.46 6.21
C LEU A 47 -16.83 0.79 5.64
N GLY A 48 -16.33 1.95 6.04
CA GLY A 48 -16.67 3.24 5.45
C GLY A 48 -16.18 3.35 4.00
N TRP A 49 -16.46 4.48 3.35
CA TRP A 49 -15.96 4.73 2.00
C TRP A 49 -14.43 4.86 1.97
N GLU A 50 -13.87 5.59 2.94
CA GLU A 50 -12.42 5.81 3.07
C GLU A 50 -11.66 4.49 3.29
N ASP A 51 -12.11 3.66 4.22
CA ASP A 51 -11.57 2.32 4.47
C ASP A 51 -11.52 1.45 3.20
N ARG A 52 -12.59 1.50 2.39
CA ARG A 52 -12.67 0.76 1.12
C ARG A 52 -11.71 1.31 0.08
N GLN A 53 -11.52 2.63 0.07
CA GLN A 53 -10.57 3.27 -0.83
C GLN A 53 -9.14 2.86 -0.46
N SER A 54 -8.75 2.91 0.81
CA SER A 54 -7.44 2.45 1.29
C SER A 54 -7.21 0.97 1.01
N LEU A 55 -8.24 0.13 1.21
CA LEU A 55 -8.19 -1.29 0.84
C LEU A 55 -7.94 -1.47 -0.66
N ARG A 56 -8.66 -0.73 -1.51
CA ARG A 56 -8.49 -0.78 -2.96
C ARG A 56 -7.08 -0.37 -3.36
N GLU A 57 -6.58 0.73 -2.82
CA GLU A 57 -5.23 1.25 -3.10
C GLU A 57 -4.15 0.23 -2.69
N SER A 58 -4.26 -0.38 -1.51
CA SER A 58 -3.32 -1.40 -1.05
C SER A 58 -3.28 -2.63 -1.97
N ARG A 59 -4.45 -3.11 -2.41
CA ARG A 59 -4.57 -4.26 -3.32
C ARG A 59 -4.02 -3.95 -4.71
N LEU A 60 -4.29 -2.75 -5.22
CA LEU A 60 -3.74 -2.30 -6.50
C LEU A 60 -2.22 -2.15 -6.44
N LEU A 61 -1.68 -1.57 -5.36
CA LEU A 61 -0.23 -1.48 -5.15
C LEU A 61 0.40 -2.87 -5.15
N ARG A 62 -0.18 -3.83 -4.43
CA ARG A 62 0.31 -5.21 -4.42
C ARG A 62 0.29 -5.86 -5.80
N LEU A 63 -0.80 -5.69 -6.55
CA LEU A 63 -0.90 -6.21 -7.91
C LEU A 63 0.16 -5.58 -8.81
N ALA A 64 0.37 -4.27 -8.70
CA ALA A 64 1.37 -3.54 -9.46
C ALA A 64 2.79 -4.02 -9.14
N MET A 65 3.13 -4.13 -7.85
CA MET A 65 4.44 -4.63 -7.40
C MET A 65 4.69 -6.10 -7.79
N ARG A 66 3.63 -6.91 -7.92
CA ARG A 66 3.76 -8.30 -8.39
C ARG A 66 3.92 -8.41 -9.91
N ALA A 67 3.31 -7.50 -10.66
CA ALA A 67 3.31 -7.54 -12.13
C ALA A 67 4.55 -6.86 -12.73
N ALA A 68 4.96 -5.71 -12.19
CA ALA A 68 6.02 -4.89 -12.74
C ALA A 68 6.74 -4.06 -11.64
N PRO A 69 7.48 -4.70 -10.72
CA PRO A 69 8.09 -4.04 -9.57
C PRO A 69 9.03 -2.89 -9.96
N GLU A 70 9.97 -3.15 -10.88
CA GLU A 70 10.94 -2.12 -11.32
C GLU A 70 10.27 -0.89 -11.93
N LEU A 71 9.23 -1.11 -12.75
CA LEU A 71 8.49 -0.01 -13.39
C LEU A 71 7.75 0.85 -12.36
N VAL A 72 7.18 0.23 -11.32
CA VAL A 72 6.52 0.96 -10.24
C VAL A 72 7.53 1.80 -9.47
N VAL A 73 8.69 1.22 -9.14
CA VAL A 73 9.79 1.94 -8.48
C VAL A 73 10.27 3.11 -9.32
N ASP A 74 10.50 2.89 -10.63
CA ASP A 74 11.00 3.94 -11.52
C ASP A 74 9.97 5.07 -11.71
N LEU A 75 8.68 4.74 -11.83
CA LEU A 75 7.61 5.74 -11.91
C LEU A 75 7.49 6.54 -10.61
N MET A 76 7.64 5.89 -9.45
CA MET A 76 7.59 6.56 -8.17
C MET A 76 8.86 7.39 -7.89
N ALA A 77 10.02 6.93 -8.36
CA ALA A 77 11.27 7.68 -8.27
C ALA A 77 11.21 8.95 -9.14
N TYR A 78 10.51 8.88 -10.27
CA TYR A 78 10.25 10.06 -11.10
C TYR A 78 9.34 11.09 -10.40
N THR A 79 8.34 10.66 -9.64
CA THR A 79 7.43 11.57 -8.92
C THR A 79 7.99 12.07 -7.59
N ALA A 80 8.89 11.32 -6.96
CA ALA A 80 9.55 11.65 -5.70
C ALA A 80 11.08 11.55 -5.83
N PRO A 81 11.73 12.46 -6.58
CA PRO A 81 13.17 12.40 -6.85
C PRO A 81 14.05 12.61 -5.60
N GLU A 82 13.48 13.17 -4.53
CA GLU A 82 14.13 13.41 -3.23
C GLU A 82 14.44 12.09 -2.49
N VAL A 83 13.73 11.00 -2.78
CA VAL A 83 13.84 9.72 -2.07
C VAL A 83 14.80 8.79 -2.82
N PRO A 84 15.82 8.22 -2.14
CA PRO A 84 16.71 7.23 -2.77
C PRO A 84 15.92 6.05 -3.32
N ARG A 85 16.23 5.66 -4.57
CA ARG A 85 15.54 4.58 -5.28
C ARG A 85 15.48 3.28 -4.48
N ASP A 86 16.56 2.92 -3.78
CA ASP A 86 16.63 1.69 -2.99
C ASP A 86 15.70 1.73 -1.77
N LEU A 87 15.62 2.88 -1.08
CA LEU A 87 14.69 3.08 0.03
C LEU A 87 13.23 3.06 -0.45
N LEU A 88 12.97 3.66 -1.61
CA LEU A 88 11.65 3.62 -2.24
C LEU A 88 11.25 2.20 -2.66
N ALA A 89 12.16 1.44 -3.26
CA ALA A 89 11.93 0.05 -3.63
C ALA A 89 11.58 -0.81 -2.40
N GLN A 90 12.34 -0.63 -1.32
CA GLN A 90 12.10 -1.34 -0.07
C GLN A 90 10.76 -0.94 0.56
N ALA A 91 10.46 0.36 0.64
CA ALA A 91 9.19 0.85 1.18
C ALA A 91 7.97 0.36 0.38
N LEU A 92 8.05 0.35 -0.96
CA LEU A 92 6.99 -0.17 -1.82
C LEU A 92 6.82 -1.68 -1.68
N HIS A 93 7.91 -2.41 -1.48
CA HIS A 93 7.87 -3.85 -1.22
C HIS A 93 7.21 -4.16 0.13
N ASP A 94 7.64 -3.47 1.20
CA ASP A 94 7.06 -3.63 2.54
C ASP A 94 5.58 -3.26 2.56
N ALA A 95 5.21 -2.16 1.90
CA ALA A 95 3.82 -1.73 1.75
C ALA A 95 2.97 -2.76 0.96
N ALA A 96 3.50 -3.32 -0.12
CA ALA A 96 2.82 -4.35 -0.90
C ALA A 96 2.58 -5.63 -0.08
N GLU A 97 3.52 -6.01 0.78
CA GLU A 97 3.39 -7.15 1.68
C GLU A 97 2.49 -6.87 2.90
N GLY A 98 2.11 -5.61 3.13
CA GLY A 98 1.33 -5.21 4.30
C GLY A 98 2.14 -5.28 5.60
N ARG A 99 3.47 -5.21 5.50
CA ARG A 99 4.34 -5.03 6.66
C ARG A 99 4.24 -3.55 7.04
N SER A 100 4.06 -3.29 8.34
CA SER A 100 4.07 -1.91 8.86
C SER A 100 5.34 -1.23 8.36
N LEU A 101 5.17 -0.13 7.63
CA LEU A 101 6.26 0.79 7.33
C LEU A 101 6.85 1.16 8.69
N GLN A 102 8.02 0.62 9.02
CA GLN A 102 8.86 1.30 9.98
C GLN A 102 8.97 2.72 9.45
N PRO A 103 8.70 3.76 10.26
CA PRO A 103 8.82 5.12 9.79
C PRO A 103 10.20 5.22 9.14
N ILE A 104 10.23 5.50 7.83
CA ILE A 104 11.45 5.85 7.13
C ILE A 104 11.97 7.00 7.97
N ALA A 105 12.99 6.72 8.79
CA ALA A 105 13.47 7.70 9.73
C ALA A 105 13.77 8.95 8.90
N PRO A 106 13.24 10.12 9.28
CA PRO A 106 13.62 11.34 8.60
C PRO A 106 15.15 11.36 8.58
N MET A 107 15.74 11.52 7.40
CA MET A 107 17.18 11.71 7.25
C MET A 107 17.61 12.70 8.33
N GLU A 108 18.47 12.23 9.24
CA GLU A 108 18.92 13.00 10.40
C GLU A 108 19.53 14.32 9.91
N ASP A 109 18.87 15.44 10.20
CA ASP A 109 19.58 16.69 10.41
C ASP A 109 20.48 16.51 11.65
N PRO A 110 21.72 17.05 11.64
CA PRO A 110 22.70 16.74 12.67
C PRO A 110 22.24 17.26 14.05
N GLU A 111 22.15 16.32 14.99
CA GLU A 111 22.24 16.45 16.45
C GLU A 111 21.67 17.72 17.10
N THR A 112 20.51 17.57 17.76
CA THR A 112 20.20 18.36 18.96
C THR A 112 20.17 17.42 20.18
N PRO A 113 21.04 17.61 21.19
CA PRO A 113 21.15 16.68 22.31
C PRO A 113 19.89 16.70 23.18
N THR A 114 19.39 15.50 23.47
CA THR A 114 18.22 15.24 24.32
C THR A 114 18.54 15.48 25.80
N PRO A 115 17.75 16.24 26.58
CA PRO A 115 17.83 16.23 28.03
C PRO A 115 17.10 15.00 28.63
N PRO A 116 17.60 14.36 29.72
CA PRO A 116 17.00 13.14 30.25
C PRO A 116 15.79 13.36 31.19
N VAL A 117 14.78 12.50 30.98
CA VAL A 117 13.85 11.77 31.90
C VAL A 117 13.29 12.45 33.16
N ARG A 118 11.95 12.39 33.30
CA ARG A 118 11.29 12.26 34.61
C ARG A 118 10.23 11.14 34.59
N ARG A 119 10.49 10.04 35.30
CA ARG A 119 9.47 9.03 35.64
C ARG A 119 8.66 9.56 36.82
N ALA A 120 7.38 9.86 36.63
CA ALA A 120 6.43 10.06 37.72
C ALA A 120 5.58 8.80 37.83
N GLY A 121 5.79 8.03 38.90
CA GLY A 121 4.89 6.95 39.29
C GLY A 121 3.57 7.50 39.83
N GLY A 122 2.48 6.77 39.61
CA GLY A 122 1.15 7.12 40.10
C GLY A 122 0.15 5.97 39.96
N ALA A 123 0.08 5.14 40.99
CA ALA A 123 -1.00 4.24 41.45
C ALA A 123 -1.93 3.51 40.44
N LYS A 124 -1.85 2.18 40.50
CA LYS A 124 -2.91 1.21 40.16
C LYS A 124 -4.25 1.60 40.79
N PHE A 125 -5.33 1.52 40.02
CA PHE A 125 -6.65 1.17 40.56
C PHE A 125 -7.21 -0.03 39.81
N VAL A 126 -7.10 -1.20 40.46
CA VAL A 126 -7.88 -2.40 40.17
C VAL A 126 -8.79 -2.61 41.38
N ARG A 127 -10.10 -2.61 41.15
CA ARG A 127 -11.18 -3.29 41.90
C ARG A 127 -12.30 -3.46 40.85
N VAL A 128 -12.79 -4.62 40.41
CA VAL A 128 -12.98 -5.97 40.95
C VAL A 128 -13.78 -5.98 42.25
N GLU A 129 -15.04 -6.41 42.06
CA GLU A 129 -16.22 -6.51 42.94
C GLU A 129 -17.03 -5.23 43.17
#